data_AF-A0A1J3CR05-F1
#
_entry.id   AF-A0A1J3CR05-F1
#
_cell.length_a   1.000
_cell.length_b   1.000
_cell.length_c   1.000
_cell.angle_alpha   90.00
_cell.angle_beta   90.00
_cell.angle_gamma   90.00
#
_symmetry.space_group_name_H-M   'P 1'
#
loop_
_entity.id
_entity.type
_entity.pdbx_description
1 polymer ?
#
loop_
_entity_poly.entity_id
_entity_poly.type
_entity_poly.pdbx_seq_one_letter_code
_entity_poly.pdbx_strand_id
1 'polypeptide(L)'
;GSVTVSLISGVSVVIGAVSISVWLIRRKQSSDGNKSETKTTTVASEFDEEAQDGKFVAFDEGFELELEDLLRASAYVIGKSRSGIVYRVVAAESSSVAAVVAVRRLSDGNAMWRFKDFENEVETIGRINHPNIVRLRAYYYAEDEKLLITDFISNGSLYSALHGGPSDSRPTLSWAERLRIAQGTARG
;
A
#
# COMPACT_ATOMS: atom_id res chain seq x y z
N GLY A 1 5.62 62.22 11.40
CA GLY A 1 5.46 60.77 11.23
C GLY A 1 6.46 60.04 12.10
N SER A 2 6.01 59.46 13.22
CA SER A 2 6.82 58.58 14.09
C SER A 2 5.94 57.92 15.16
N VAL A 3 4.85 57.25 14.76
CA VAL A 3 3.97 56.52 15.71
C VAL A 3 3.48 55.16 15.18
N THR A 4 3.68 54.85 13.90
CA THR A 4 3.25 53.57 13.31
C THR A 4 4.29 52.44 13.43
N VAL A 5 5.57 52.76 13.61
CA VAL A 5 6.66 51.77 13.67
C VAL A 5 6.66 50.99 14.99
N SER A 6 6.19 51.60 16.10
CA SER A 6 6.20 50.95 17.41
C SER A 6 5.12 49.88 17.60
N LEU A 7 3.98 49.96 16.89
CA LEU A 7 2.93 48.92 16.99
C LEU A 7 3.29 47.64 16.21
N ILE A 8 3.99 47.77 15.08
CA ILE A 8 4.35 46.61 14.23
C ILE A 8 5.45 45.77 14.90
N SER A 9 6.35 46.41 15.64
CA SER A 9 7.40 45.73 16.41
C SER A 9 6.81 44.90 17.56
N GLY A 10 5.82 45.43 18.28
CA GLY A 10 5.18 44.74 19.40
C GLY A 10 4.41 43.48 18.99
N VAL A 11 3.70 43.51 17.86
CA VAL A 11 2.91 42.35 17.37
C VAL A 11 3.82 41.20 16.92
N SER A 12 4.99 41.48 16.35
CA SER A 12 5.92 40.45 15.88
C SER A 12 6.54 39.64 17.03
N VAL A 13 6.82 40.28 18.17
CA VAL A 13 7.39 39.60 19.35
C VAL A 13 6.39 38.62 19.96
N VAL A 14 5.10 38.98 20.00
CA VAL A 14 4.04 38.13 20.57
C VAL A 14 3.84 36.86 19.75
N ILE A 15 3.84 36.95 18.41
CA ILE A 15 3.68 35.78 17.52
C ILE A 15 4.86 34.81 17.68
N GLY A 16 6.08 35.33 17.80
CA GLY A 16 7.28 34.53 18.07
C GLY A 16 7.19 33.77 19.39
N ALA A 17 6.77 34.45 20.46
CA ALA A 17 6.63 33.83 21.79
C ALA A 17 5.56 32.72 21.81
N VAL A 18 4.42 32.91 21.12
CA VAL A 18 3.36 31.90 21.02
C VAL A 18 3.84 30.69 20.21
N SER A 19 4.55 30.93 19.10
CA SER A 19 5.09 29.85 18.25
C SER A 19 6.11 28.99 19.00
N ILE A 20 7.03 29.62 19.75
CA ILE A 20 8.00 28.92 20.60
C ILE A 20 7.28 28.15 21.73
N SER A 21 6.26 28.74 22.35
CA SER A 21 5.49 28.08 23.41
C SER A 21 4.76 26.83 22.89
N VAL A 22 4.11 26.92 21.74
CA VAL A 22 3.45 25.77 21.09
C VAL A 22 4.46 24.70 20.67
N TRP A 23 5.63 25.10 20.16
CA TRP A 23 6.69 24.17 19.79
C TRP A 23 7.26 23.41 20.99
N LEU A 24 7.48 24.09 22.12
CA LEU A 24 7.95 23.47 23.37
C LEU A 24 6.89 22.53 23.97
N ILE A 25 5.60 22.89 23.90
CA ILE A 25 4.50 22.02 24.33
C ILE A 25 4.43 20.75 23.46
N ARG A 26 4.54 20.89 22.14
CA ARG A 26 4.57 19.74 21.21
C ARG A 26 5.79 18.84 21.44
N ARG A 27 6.96 19.43 21.71
CA ARG A 27 8.19 18.68 22.00
C ARG A 27 8.09 17.89 23.31
N LYS A 28 7.42 18.44 24.33
CA LYS A 28 7.24 17.78 25.63
C LYS A 28 6.22 16.63 25.59
N GLN A 29 5.25 16.65 24.66
CA GLN A 29 4.35 15.51 24.42
C GLN A 29 4.98 14.37 23.62
N SER A 30 6.14 14.58 23.00
CA SER A 30 6.89 13.56 22.24
C SER A 30 7.82 12.71 23.12
N SER A 31 7.79 12.89 24.45
CA SER A 31 8.72 12.25 25.39
C SER A 31 7.99 11.72 26.64
N ASP A 32 6.87 11.00 26.44
CA ASP A 32 6.33 10.10 27.47
C ASP A 32 6.06 8.74 26.81
N GLY A 33 7.10 7.90 26.81
CA GLY A 33 7.01 6.51 26.43
C GLY A 33 6.38 5.70 27.56
N ASN A 34 5.20 5.15 27.31
CA ASN A 34 4.58 4.19 28.23
C ASN A 34 4.86 2.76 27.74
N LYS A 35 5.77 2.07 28.42
CA LYS A 35 6.00 0.63 28.28
C LYS A 35 4.78 -0.11 28.84
N SER A 36 4.16 -0.96 28.03
CA SER A 36 3.28 -2.03 28.52
C SER A 36 3.74 -3.34 27.90
N GLU A 37 4.31 -4.19 28.74
CA GLU A 37 4.65 -5.57 28.42
C GLU A 37 3.35 -6.38 28.26
N THR A 38 3.19 -7.09 27.15
CA THR A 38 2.44 -8.35 27.11
C THR A 38 3.16 -9.29 26.15
N LYS A 39 3.53 -10.44 26.70
CA LYS A 39 4.42 -11.46 26.18
C LYS A 39 3.60 -12.45 25.36
N THR A 40 3.82 -12.54 24.04
CA THR A 40 3.42 -13.72 23.25
C THR A 40 4.44 -14.00 22.16
N THR A 41 4.88 -15.25 22.15
CA THR A 41 5.99 -15.83 21.39
C THR A 41 5.76 -15.83 19.87
N THR A 42 6.69 -15.26 19.12
CA THR A 42 6.88 -15.53 17.68
C THR A 42 8.37 -15.42 17.37
N VAL A 43 8.89 -16.41 16.65
CA VAL A 43 10.32 -16.58 16.33
C VAL A 43 10.71 -15.56 15.26
N ALA A 44 11.55 -14.60 15.63
CA ALA A 44 12.18 -13.67 14.69
C ALA A 44 13.62 -14.13 14.45
N SER A 45 14.00 -14.33 13.19
CA SER A 45 15.39 -14.40 12.77
C SER A 45 15.90 -12.99 12.53
N GLU A 46 16.86 -12.56 13.33
CA GLU A 46 17.56 -11.28 13.20
C GLU A 46 18.60 -11.36 12.07
N PHE A 47 18.52 -10.44 11.12
CA PHE A 47 19.68 -9.97 10.36
C PHE A 47 19.59 -8.44 10.24
N ASP A 48 20.66 -7.78 10.67
CA ASP A 48 20.87 -6.33 10.63
C ASP A 48 21.03 -5.84 9.18
N GLU A 49 20.07 -5.04 8.71
CA GLU A 49 20.32 -3.83 7.91
C GLU A 49 19.35 -2.76 8.41
N GLU A 50 19.68 -1.48 8.23
CA GLU A 50 18.93 -0.31 8.72
C GLU A 50 17.47 -0.30 8.22
N ALA A 51 16.62 -1.12 8.84
CA ALA A 51 15.26 -1.34 8.43
C ALA A 51 14.43 -0.14 8.90
N GLN A 52 13.94 0.63 7.93
CA GLN A 52 12.66 1.31 8.13
C GLN A 52 11.67 0.26 8.64
N ASP A 53 11.09 0.47 9.83
CA ASP A 53 10.21 -0.46 10.53
C ASP A 53 8.91 -0.68 9.72
N GLY A 54 9.00 -1.55 8.71
CA GLY A 54 7.93 -1.87 7.79
C GLY A 54 7.18 -3.13 8.23
N LYS A 55 5.85 -3.10 8.12
CA LYS A 55 4.99 -4.24 8.47
C LYS A 55 4.55 -4.98 7.20
N PHE A 56 4.94 -6.25 7.09
CA PHE A 56 4.42 -7.18 6.08
C PHE A 56 3.38 -8.11 6.70
N VAL A 57 2.20 -8.22 6.08
CA VAL A 57 1.11 -9.07 6.58
C VAL A 57 0.51 -9.87 5.44
N ALA A 58 0.49 -11.20 5.58
CA ALA A 58 -0.22 -12.12 4.70
C ALA A 58 -1.61 -12.44 5.25
N PHE A 59 -2.60 -12.58 4.37
CA PHE A 59 -3.98 -12.94 4.70
C PHE A 59 -4.28 -14.42 4.54
N ASP A 60 -3.37 -15.18 3.94
CA ASP A 60 -3.58 -16.56 3.55
C ASP A 60 -2.50 -17.47 4.15
N GLU A 61 -2.90 -18.56 4.79
CA GLU A 61 -1.97 -19.52 5.39
C GLU A 61 -1.12 -20.26 4.33
N GLY A 62 -1.60 -20.31 3.07
CA GLY A 62 -0.88 -20.93 1.95
C GLY A 62 -0.08 -19.95 1.09
N PHE A 63 0.09 -18.69 1.51
CA PHE A 63 0.91 -17.71 0.80
C PHE A 63 2.28 -17.62 1.48
N GLU A 64 3.24 -18.40 0.97
CA GLU A 64 4.58 -18.54 1.57
C GLU A 64 5.61 -17.51 1.06
N LEU A 65 5.18 -16.51 0.29
CA LEU A 65 6.09 -15.49 -0.22
C LEU A 65 6.50 -14.51 0.89
N GLU A 66 7.78 -14.55 1.26
CA GLU A 66 8.38 -13.60 2.18
C GLU A 66 8.64 -12.24 1.52
N LEU A 67 8.73 -11.19 2.36
CA LEU A 67 9.04 -9.83 1.88
C LEU A 67 10.39 -9.78 1.15
N GLU A 68 11.39 -10.46 1.68
CA GLU A 68 12.74 -10.45 1.11
C GLU A 68 12.77 -11.07 -0.31
N ASP A 69 12.05 -12.18 -0.49
CA ASP A 69 11.91 -12.81 -1.80
C ASP A 69 11.15 -11.91 -2.77
N LEU A 70 10.13 -11.19 -2.30
CA LEU A 70 9.40 -10.22 -3.10
C LEU A 70 10.30 -9.06 -3.57
N LEU A 71 11.17 -8.55 -2.71
CA LEU A 71 12.08 -7.44 -3.03
C LEU A 71 13.22 -7.86 -3.97
N ARG A 72 13.65 -9.13 -3.93
CA ARG A 72 14.65 -9.69 -4.84
C ARG A 72 14.08 -10.16 -6.18
N ALA A 73 12.76 -10.35 -6.25
CA ALA A 73 12.09 -10.88 -7.42
C ALA A 73 12.18 -9.98 -8.65
N SER A 74 12.09 -10.60 -9.83
CA SER A 74 11.99 -9.84 -11.09
C SER A 74 10.61 -9.17 -11.20
N ALA A 75 10.60 -7.88 -11.55
CA ALA A 75 9.39 -7.07 -11.62
C ALA A 75 9.25 -6.37 -12.99
N TYR A 76 8.03 -6.40 -13.54
CA TYR A 76 7.70 -5.79 -14.82
C TYR A 76 6.51 -4.86 -14.66
N VAL A 77 6.63 -3.60 -15.09
CA VAL A 77 5.52 -2.64 -15.01
C VAL A 77 4.40 -3.07 -15.97
N ILE A 78 3.19 -3.26 -15.44
CA ILE A 78 2.01 -3.63 -16.23
C ILE A 78 0.97 -2.50 -16.29
N GLY A 79 1.07 -1.49 -15.42
CA GLY A 79 0.17 -0.34 -15.46
C GLY A 79 0.60 0.79 -14.54
N LYS A 80 0.24 2.02 -14.93
CA LYS A 80 0.43 3.24 -14.14
C LYS A 80 -0.87 4.01 -14.09
N SER A 81 -1.27 4.43 -12.90
CA SER A 81 -2.46 5.25 -12.66
C SER A 81 -2.13 6.34 -11.63
N ARG A 82 -3.10 7.22 -11.37
CA ARG A 82 -2.98 8.20 -10.28
C ARG A 82 -2.76 7.54 -8.93
N SER A 83 -3.40 6.39 -8.71
CA SER A 83 -3.34 5.64 -7.46
C SER A 83 -2.02 4.88 -7.25
N GLY A 84 -1.15 4.83 -8.27
CA GLY A 84 0.14 4.15 -8.15
C GLY A 84 0.57 3.39 -9.40
N ILE A 85 1.49 2.45 -9.21
CA ILE A 85 2.07 1.62 -10.25
C ILE A 85 1.78 0.16 -9.92
N VAL A 86 1.41 -0.62 -10.94
CA VAL A 86 1.21 -2.06 -10.81
C VAL A 86 2.34 -2.78 -11.54
N TYR A 87 2.93 -3.73 -10.84
CA TYR A 87 4.00 -4.60 -11.30
C TYR A 87 3.48 -6.03 -11.37
N ARG A 88 3.89 -6.75 -12.41
CA ARG A 88 3.90 -8.21 -12.43
C ARG A 88 5.22 -8.65 -11.82
N VAL A 89 5.17 -9.40 -10.74
CA VAL A 89 6.35 -9.89 -10.03
C VAL A 89 6.42 -11.41 -10.20
N VAL A 90 7.61 -11.90 -10.54
CA VAL A 90 7.91 -13.34 -10.62
C VAL A 90 8.94 -13.64 -9.55
N ALA A 91 8.46 -14.21 -8.45
CA ALA A 91 9.29 -14.64 -7.34
C ALA A 91 9.62 -16.13 -7.49
N ALA A 92 10.88 -16.48 -7.29
CA ALA A 92 11.27 -17.88 -7.17
C ALA A 92 11.03 -18.26 -5.71
N GLU A 93 10.06 -19.14 -5.44
CA GLU A 93 9.97 -19.74 -4.11
C GLU A 93 11.21 -20.61 -3.85
N SER A 94 11.54 -20.77 -2.58
CA SER A 94 12.48 -21.81 -2.12
C SER A 94 11.95 -23.23 -2.47
N SER A 95 10.64 -23.37 -2.68
CA SER A 95 9.97 -24.51 -3.29
C SER A 95 9.92 -24.35 -4.82
N SER A 96 10.12 -25.43 -5.56
CA SER A 96 10.38 -25.51 -7.01
C SER A 96 9.41 -24.83 -8.02
N VAL A 97 8.41 -24.05 -7.59
CA VAL A 97 7.43 -23.37 -8.45
C VAL A 97 7.51 -21.85 -8.27
N ALA A 98 7.78 -21.12 -9.35
CA ALA A 98 7.79 -19.66 -9.31
C ALA A 98 6.37 -19.09 -9.10
N ALA A 99 6.19 -18.31 -8.04
CA ALA A 99 4.95 -17.58 -7.78
C ALA A 99 4.88 -16.31 -8.65
N VAL A 100 3.74 -16.09 -9.32
CA VAL A 100 3.49 -14.88 -10.11
C VAL A 100 2.39 -14.06 -9.43
N VAL A 101 2.75 -12.89 -8.93
CA VAL A 101 1.84 -11.98 -8.21
C VAL A 101 1.76 -10.63 -8.89
N ALA A 102 0.66 -9.91 -8.63
CA ALA A 102 0.56 -8.49 -8.96
C ALA A 102 0.86 -7.67 -7.71
N VAL A 103 1.82 -6.75 -7.81
CA VAL A 103 2.13 -5.80 -6.74
C VAL A 103 1.68 -4.43 -7.16
N ARG A 104 0.74 -3.84 -6.42
CA ARG A 104 0.38 -2.44 -6.58
C ARG A 104 1.13 -1.61 -5.54
N ARG A 105 2.09 -0.83 -6.00
CA ARG A 105 2.72 0.24 -5.23
C ARG A 105 1.81 1.44 -5.24
N LEU A 106 1.28 1.83 -4.09
CA LEU A 106 0.41 3.00 -3.98
C LEU A 106 1.23 4.28 -4.09
N SER A 107 0.67 5.29 -4.75
CA SER A 107 1.26 6.64 -4.74
C SER A 107 1.15 7.23 -3.33
N ASP A 108 2.16 7.94 -2.85
CA ASP A 108 2.06 8.78 -1.65
C ASP A 108 1.10 9.96 -1.91
N GLY A 109 -0.18 9.70 -1.76
CA GLY A 109 -1.23 10.71 -1.80
C GLY A 109 -1.48 11.23 -0.39
N ASN A 110 -1.18 12.50 -0.14
CA ASN A 110 -1.37 13.25 1.11
C ASN A 110 -0.94 12.50 2.39
N ALA A 111 0.08 13.01 3.08
CA ALA A 111 0.65 12.50 4.35
C ALA A 111 -0.34 12.36 5.54
N MET A 112 -1.65 12.42 5.29
CA MET A 112 -2.75 12.28 6.24
C MET A 112 -3.42 10.89 6.21
N TRP A 113 -2.95 9.92 5.42
CA TRP A 113 -3.37 8.53 5.62
C TRP A 113 -2.61 7.98 6.82
N ARG A 114 -3.21 8.06 8.00
CA ARG A 114 -2.62 7.47 9.21
C ARG A 114 -2.55 5.96 8.99
N PHE A 115 -1.45 5.33 9.38
CA PHE A 115 -1.24 3.86 9.30
C PHE A 115 -2.50 3.05 9.66
N LYS A 116 -3.17 3.46 10.74
CA LYS A 116 -4.38 2.80 11.25
C LYS A 116 -5.57 2.83 10.29
N ASP A 117 -5.72 3.90 9.51
CA ASP A 117 -6.80 4.00 8.52
C ASP A 117 -6.51 3.07 7.34
N PHE A 118 -5.26 3.04 6.86
CA PHE A 118 -4.82 2.10 5.83
C PHE A 118 -4.97 0.65 6.27
N GLU A 119 -4.48 0.32 7.47
CA GLU A 119 -4.56 -1.03 8.03
C GLU A 119 -6.01 -1.50 8.14
N ASN A 120 -6.91 -0.69 8.72
CA ASN A 120 -8.32 -1.04 8.83
C ASN A 120 -8.97 -1.31 7.46
N GLU A 121 -8.69 -0.47 6.45
CA GLU A 121 -9.26 -0.64 5.11
C GLU A 121 -8.71 -1.91 4.43
N VAL A 122 -7.40 -2.11 4.50
CA VAL A 122 -6.74 -3.24 3.85
C VAL A 122 -7.07 -4.56 4.54
N GLU A 123 -7.18 -4.59 5.86
CA GLU A 123 -7.68 -5.77 6.59
C GLU A 123 -9.13 -6.10 6.25
N THR A 124 -9.97 -5.07 6.06
CA THR A 124 -11.37 -5.27 5.64
C THR A 124 -11.41 -5.89 4.24
N ILE A 125 -10.60 -5.40 3.31
CA ILE A 125 -10.50 -5.94 1.94
C ILE A 125 -9.87 -7.35 1.96
N GLY A 126 -8.86 -7.59 2.79
CA GLY A 126 -8.14 -8.86 2.88
C GLY A 126 -9.00 -10.03 3.35
N ARG A 127 -10.08 -9.76 4.09
CA ARG A 127 -11.07 -10.76 4.50
C ARG A 127 -11.99 -11.20 3.36
N ILE A 128 -12.04 -10.46 2.25
CA ILE A 128 -12.90 -10.79 1.11
C ILE A 128 -12.31 -11.99 0.37
N ASN A 129 -13.09 -13.07 0.29
CA ASN A 129 -12.77 -14.25 -0.49
C ASN A 129 -13.97 -14.62 -1.36
N HIS A 130 -13.96 -14.21 -2.63
CA HIS A 130 -15.03 -14.45 -3.57
C HIS A 130 -14.48 -14.79 -4.97
N PRO A 131 -15.02 -15.77 -5.71
CA PRO A 131 -14.49 -16.20 -7.01
C PRO A 131 -14.48 -15.12 -8.10
N ASN A 132 -15.24 -14.03 -7.93
CA ASN A 132 -15.28 -12.89 -8.87
C ASN A 132 -14.52 -11.66 -8.37
N ILE A 133 -13.80 -11.75 -7.24
CA ILE A 133 -12.94 -10.70 -6.71
C ILE A 133 -11.50 -11.24 -6.66
N VAL A 134 -10.55 -10.45 -7.15
CA VAL A 134 -9.14 -10.83 -7.07
C VAL A 134 -8.70 -10.84 -5.61
N ARG A 135 -8.15 -11.97 -5.15
CA ARG A 135 -7.75 -12.16 -3.77
C ARG A 135 -6.54 -11.27 -3.42
N LEU A 136 -6.67 -10.51 -2.35
CA LEU A 136 -5.56 -9.85 -1.69
C LEU A 136 -4.81 -10.90 -0.87
N ARG A 137 -3.53 -11.11 -1.18
CA ARG A 137 -2.68 -12.13 -0.55
C ARG A 137 -1.91 -11.55 0.62
N ALA A 138 -1.37 -10.36 0.45
CA ALA A 138 -0.60 -9.67 1.47
C ALA A 138 -0.59 -8.16 1.25
N TYR A 139 -0.12 -7.43 2.27
CA TYR A 139 0.27 -6.03 2.13
C TYR A 139 1.60 -5.75 2.83
N TYR A 140 2.29 -4.71 2.36
CA TYR A 140 3.43 -4.11 3.04
C TYR A 140 3.14 -2.64 3.33
N TYR A 141 3.51 -2.18 4.51
CA TYR A 141 3.43 -0.78 4.89
C TYR A 141 4.71 -0.33 5.57
N ALA A 142 5.28 0.77 5.09
CA ALA A 142 6.29 1.59 5.74
C ALA A 142 5.89 3.07 5.61
N GLU A 143 6.67 3.97 6.21
CA GLU A 143 6.39 5.41 6.19
C GLU A 143 6.25 5.97 4.76
N ASP A 144 7.15 5.57 3.88
CA ASP A 144 7.32 6.01 2.48
C ASP A 144 6.86 4.98 1.44
N GLU A 145 6.39 3.81 1.87
CA GLU A 145 6.11 2.70 0.96
C GLU A 145 4.86 1.92 1.36
N LYS A 146 3.98 1.66 0.37
CA LYS A 146 2.72 0.93 0.61
C LYS A 146 2.46 0.02 -0.57
N LEU A 147 2.49 -1.29 -0.33
CA LEU A 147 2.31 -2.32 -1.34
C LEU A 147 1.06 -3.15 -1.05
N LEU A 148 0.28 -3.44 -2.09
CA LEU A 148 -0.78 -4.44 -2.08
C LEU A 148 -0.38 -5.59 -3.00
N ILE A 149 -0.40 -6.82 -2.49
CA ILE A 149 0.01 -8.02 -3.20
C ILE A 149 -1.22 -8.87 -3.47
N THR A 150 -1.54 -9.12 -4.74
CA THR A 150 -2.72 -9.90 -5.17
C THR A 150 -2.32 -11.01 -6.12
N ASP A 151 -3.27 -11.92 -6.38
CA ASP A 151 -3.13 -12.85 -7.50
C ASP A 151 -2.94 -12.11 -8.83
N PHE A 152 -2.05 -12.63 -9.68
CA PHE A 152 -1.85 -12.09 -11.03
C PHE A 152 -2.87 -12.66 -12.01
N ILE A 153 -3.58 -11.78 -12.71
CA ILE A 153 -4.55 -12.16 -13.76
C ILE A 153 -3.88 -12.06 -15.14
N SER A 154 -3.57 -13.22 -15.74
CA SER A 154 -2.85 -13.31 -17.01
C SER A 154 -3.61 -12.80 -18.24
N ASN A 155 -4.95 -12.81 -18.18
CA ASN A 155 -5.79 -12.39 -19.29
C ASN A 155 -5.80 -10.86 -19.50
N GLY A 156 -5.21 -10.09 -18.58
CA GLY A 156 -5.14 -8.64 -18.67
C GLY A 156 -6.47 -7.97 -18.29
N SER A 157 -6.67 -6.74 -18.77
CA SER A 157 -7.85 -5.94 -18.40
C SER A 157 -9.06 -6.24 -19.27
N LEU A 158 -10.26 -6.14 -18.69
CA LEU A 158 -11.51 -6.21 -19.44
C LEU A 158 -11.60 -5.12 -20.51
N TYR A 159 -11.04 -3.94 -20.25
CA TYR A 159 -10.95 -2.86 -21.22
C TYR A 159 -10.23 -3.30 -22.50
N SER A 160 -9.05 -3.91 -22.35
CA SER A 160 -8.28 -4.44 -23.48
C SER A 160 -9.05 -5.52 -24.24
N ALA A 161 -9.74 -6.42 -23.52
CA ALA A 161 -10.54 -7.48 -24.14
C ALA A 161 -11.78 -6.96 -24.89
N LEU A 162 -12.35 -5.83 -24.47
CA LEU A 162 -13.54 -5.23 -25.09
C LEU A 162 -13.20 -4.35 -26.29
N HIS A 163 -12.07 -3.63 -26.23
CA HIS A 163 -11.71 -2.61 -27.21
C HIS A 163 -10.58 -3.02 -28.16
N GLY A 164 -9.84 -4.08 -27.83
CA GLY A 164 -8.63 -4.48 -28.53
C GLY A 164 -7.47 -3.51 -28.33
N GLY A 165 -6.25 -4.01 -28.45
CA GLY A 165 -5.03 -3.22 -28.64
C GLY A 165 -4.57 -3.22 -30.11
N PRO A 166 -3.68 -2.29 -30.52
CA PRO A 166 -3.14 -2.24 -31.88
C PRO A 166 -2.44 -3.54 -32.35
N SER A 167 -2.01 -4.38 -31.40
CA SER A 167 -1.32 -5.65 -31.63
C SER A 167 -2.06 -6.87 -31.06
N ASP A 168 -3.31 -6.72 -30.61
CA ASP A 168 -4.05 -7.82 -30.01
C ASP A 168 -4.64 -8.73 -31.09
N SER A 169 -4.09 -9.94 -31.20
CA SER A 169 -4.63 -11.00 -32.07
C SER A 169 -5.77 -11.78 -31.41
N ARG A 170 -6.25 -11.33 -30.24
CA ARG A 170 -7.28 -12.04 -29.47
C ARG A 170 -8.65 -11.85 -30.12
N PRO A 171 -9.47 -12.91 -30.20
CA PRO A 171 -10.82 -12.80 -30.72
C PRO A 171 -11.67 -11.87 -29.84
N THR A 172 -12.56 -11.12 -30.47
CA THR A 172 -13.48 -10.21 -29.78
C THR A 172 -14.46 -11.00 -28.92
N LEU A 173 -14.80 -10.46 -27.75
CA LEU A 173 -15.76 -11.09 -26.84
C LEU A 173 -17.15 -11.19 -27.48
N SER A 174 -17.67 -12.42 -27.55
CA SER A 174 -19.04 -12.71 -27.96
C SER A 174 -20.06 -12.14 -26.96
N TRP A 175 -21.32 -12.00 -27.40
CA TRP A 175 -22.39 -11.53 -26.52
C TRP A 175 -22.59 -12.42 -25.29
N ALA A 176 -22.52 -13.75 -25.47
CA ALA A 176 -22.64 -14.69 -24.38
C ALA A 176 -21.53 -14.53 -23.34
N GLU A 177 -20.28 -14.29 -23.76
CA GLU A 177 -19.17 -14.02 -22.84
C GLU A 177 -19.35 -12.70 -22.09
N ARG A 178 -19.79 -11.65 -22.79
CA ARG A 178 -20.09 -10.35 -22.16
C ARG A 178 -21.17 -10.49 -21.08
N LEU A 179 -22.22 -11.27 -21.33
CA LEU A 179 -23.27 -11.53 -20.35
C LEU A 179 -22.74 -12.30 -19.13
N ARG A 180 -21.87 -13.30 -19.34
CA ARG A 180 -21.21 -14.02 -18.24
C ARG A 180 -20.31 -13.11 -17.42
N ILE A 181 -19.55 -12.23 -18.07
CA ILE A 181 -18.70 -11.25 -17.38
C ILE A 181 -19.57 -10.32 -16.54
N ALA A 182 -20.64 -9.75 -17.11
CA ALA A 182 -21.56 -8.87 -16.37
C ALA A 182 -22.20 -9.59 -15.17
N GLN A 183 -22.62 -10.85 -15.33
CA GLN A 183 -23.13 -11.67 -14.24
C GLN A 183 -22.08 -11.94 -13.16
N GLY A 184 -20.84 -12.23 -13.55
CA GLY A 184 -19.72 -12.40 -12.62
C GLY A 184 -19.43 -11.13 -11.83
N THR A 185 -19.38 -9.98 -12.49
CA THR A 185 -19.19 -8.67 -11.85
C THR A 185 -20.32 -8.35 -10.86
N ALA A 186 -21.56 -8.74 -11.16
CA ALA A 186 -22.68 -8.50 -10.25
C ALA A 186 -22.71 -9.45 -9.03
N ARG A 187 -22.00 -10.58 -9.09
CA ARG A 187 -21.91 -11.55 -7.99
C ARG A 187 -20.77 -11.22 -7.02
N GLY A 188 -19.68 -10.64 -7.52
CA GLY A 188 -18.58 -10.13 -6.69
C GLY A 188 -19.03 -8.93 -5.89
#